data_AF-A0A2R5L2Q0-F1
#
_entry.id   AF-A0A2R5L2Q0-F1
#
_cell.length_a   1.000
_cell.length_b   1.000
_cell.length_c   1.000
_cell.angle_alpha   90.00
_cell.angle_beta   90.00
_cell.angle_gamma   90.00
#
_symmetry.space_group_name_H-M   'P 1'
#
loop_
_entity.id
_entity.type
_entity.pdbx_description
1 polymer ?
#
loop_
_entity_poly.entity_id
_entity_poly.type
_entity_poly.pdbx_seq_one_letter_code
_entity_poly.pdbx_strand_id
1 'polypeptide(L)'
;SLLYLVTWIYLSIGFIVFMFIPSVAFVYLEGWTYDESLYYTFITLSTIGFGEMVGAYGSAQPYSDVYKIAIVVWIMFGLGYWVMLLNFLQKALKRKLVPKRIRVQFKAKQLAKQAEFMRQLMHKVRETS
;
A
#
# COMPACT_ATOMS: atom_id res chain seq x y z
N SER A 1 0.32 -6.55 22.72
CA SER A 1 -0.88 -7.24 22.21
C SER A 1 -1.99 -6.24 21.88
N LEU A 2 -2.36 -5.36 22.81
CA LEU A 2 -3.45 -4.38 22.64
C LEU A 2 -3.25 -3.39 21.47
N LEU A 3 -2.07 -2.80 21.31
CA LEU A 3 -1.78 -1.87 20.21
C LEU A 3 -1.97 -2.51 18.82
N TYR A 4 -1.58 -3.77 18.67
CA TYR A 4 -1.78 -4.51 17.43
C TYR A 4 -3.27 -4.74 17.18
N LEU A 5 -4.03 -5.13 18.20
CA LEU A 5 -5.48 -5.31 18.10
C LEU A 5 -6.16 -4.01 17.61
N VAL A 6 -5.83 -2.88 18.24
CA VAL A 6 -6.36 -1.57 17.85
C VAL A 6 -5.99 -1.21 16.41
N THR A 7 -4.74 -1.49 16.00
CA THR A 7 -4.30 -1.27 14.62
C THR A 7 -5.08 -2.12 13.62
N TRP A 8 -5.33 -3.39 13.94
CA TRP A 8 -6.12 -4.29 13.10
C TRP A 8 -7.57 -3.83 12.98
N ILE A 9 -8.20 -3.43 14.10
CA ILE A 9 -9.56 -2.89 14.09
C ILE A 9 -9.65 -1.63 13.24
N TYR A 10 -8.72 -0.69 13.41
CA TYR A 10 -8.65 0.53 12.61
C TYR A 10 -8.49 0.24 11.11
N LEU A 11 -7.62 -0.72 10.76
CA LEU A 11 -7.45 -1.16 9.38
C LEU A 11 -8.73 -1.79 8.84
N SER A 12 -9.39 -2.67 9.59
CA SER A 12 -10.65 -3.30 9.15
C SER A 12 -11.77 -2.29 8.92
N ILE A 13 -11.93 -1.32 9.82
CA ILE A 13 -12.94 -0.26 9.67
C ILE A 13 -12.61 0.62 8.45
N GLY A 14 -11.36 1.05 8.29
CA GLY A 14 -10.93 1.80 7.12
C GLY A 14 -11.16 1.02 5.82
N PHE A 15 -10.93 -0.29 5.82
CA PHE A 15 -11.19 -1.15 4.67
C PHE A 15 -12.66 -1.12 4.30
N ILE A 16 -13.56 -1.24 5.28
CA ILE A 16 -15.00 -1.17 5.06
C ILE A 16 -15.39 0.20 4.47
N VAL A 17 -14.89 1.28 5.06
CA VAL A 17 -15.19 2.65 4.64
C VAL A 17 -14.71 2.95 3.21
N PHE A 18 -13.48 2.54 2.87
CA PHE A 18 -12.88 2.87 1.57
C PHE A 18 -13.19 1.86 0.46
N MET A 19 -13.67 0.64 0.77
CA MET A 19 -14.07 -0.35 -0.24
C MET A 19 -15.58 -0.45 -0.42
N PHE A 20 -16.34 -0.59 0.66
CA PHE A 20 -17.75 -1.01 0.58
C PHE A 20 -18.68 0.19 0.41
N ILE A 21 -18.44 1.28 1.13
CA ILE A 21 -19.24 2.51 1.00
C ILE A 21 -19.20 3.08 -0.44
N PRO A 22 -18.03 3.31 -1.05
CA PRO A 22 -17.97 3.79 -2.43
C PRO A 22 -18.52 2.77 -3.43
N SER A 23 -18.32 1.47 -3.22
CA SER A 23 -18.94 0.43 -4.06
C SER A 23 -20.46 0.54 -4.06
N VAL A 24 -21.10 0.69 -2.89
CA VAL A 24 -22.54 0.93 -2.81
C VAL A 24 -22.94 2.24 -3.50
N ALA A 25 -22.15 3.31 -3.36
CA ALA A 25 -22.41 4.57 -4.05
C ALA A 25 -22.38 4.42 -5.58
N PHE A 26 -21.39 3.68 -6.13
CA PHE A 26 -21.28 3.45 -7.57
C PHE A 26 -22.43 2.61 -8.13
N VAL A 27 -22.99 1.67 -7.36
CA VAL A 27 -24.22 0.96 -7.76
C VAL A 27 -25.36 1.93 -8.06
N TYR A 28 -25.57 2.93 -7.20
CA TYR A 28 -26.66 3.91 -7.39
C TYR A 28 -26.33 5.00 -8.42
N LEU A 29 -25.06 5.43 -8.49
CA LEU A 29 -24.64 6.55 -9.32
C LEU A 29 -24.36 6.15 -10.78
N GLU A 30 -23.77 4.98 -10.98
CA GLU A 30 -23.40 4.46 -12.31
C GLU A 30 -24.37 3.37 -12.81
N GLY A 31 -25.22 2.82 -11.92
CA GLY A 31 -26.11 1.71 -12.26
C GLY A 31 -25.40 0.38 -12.43
N TRP A 32 -24.14 0.27 -12.01
CA TRP A 32 -23.35 -0.96 -12.04
C TRP A 32 -23.87 -1.98 -11.02
N THR A 33 -23.56 -3.25 -11.24
CA THR A 33 -23.78 -4.25 -10.21
C THR A 33 -22.82 -4.04 -9.03
N TYR A 34 -23.14 -4.64 -7.89
CA TYR A 34 -22.31 -4.50 -6.69
C TYR A 34 -20.91 -5.09 -6.86
N ASP A 35 -20.80 -6.22 -7.58
CA ASP A 35 -19.54 -6.85 -7.92
C ASP A 35 -18.69 -6.01 -8.89
N GLU A 36 -19.30 -5.39 -9.91
CA GLU A 36 -18.62 -4.42 -10.79
C GLU A 36 -18.11 -3.20 -10.01
N SER A 37 -18.94 -2.66 -9.11
CA SER A 37 -18.60 -1.50 -8.29
C SER A 37 -17.47 -1.79 -7.29
N LEU A 38 -17.50 -2.99 -6.67
CA LEU A 38 -16.43 -3.45 -5.78
C LEU A 38 -15.14 -3.70 -6.55
N TYR A 39 -15.26 -4.29 -7.75
CA TYR A 39 -14.14 -4.50 -8.66
C TYR A 39 -13.48 -3.17 -9.04
N TYR A 40 -14.26 -2.18 -9.52
CA TYR A 40 -13.78 -0.84 -9.85
C TYR A 40 -13.05 -0.19 -8.68
N THR A 41 -13.65 -0.26 -7.49
CA THR A 41 -13.06 0.28 -6.27
C THR A 41 -11.71 -0.36 -5.95
N PHE A 42 -11.63 -1.69 -6.05
CA PHE A 42 -10.40 -2.43 -5.80
C PHE A 42 -9.30 -2.10 -6.81
N ILE A 43 -9.58 -2.14 -8.12
CA ILE A 43 -8.56 -1.89 -9.14
C ILE A 43 -8.05 -0.43 -9.12
N THR A 44 -8.91 0.50 -8.70
CA THR A 44 -8.58 1.92 -8.57
C THR A 44 -7.66 2.16 -7.37
N LEU A 45 -8.03 1.68 -6.18
CA LEU A 45 -7.20 1.88 -4.97
C LEU A 45 -5.92 1.05 -5.00
N SER A 46 -5.95 -0.13 -5.64
CA SER A 46 -4.75 -0.95 -5.86
C SER A 46 -3.79 -0.38 -6.91
N THR A 47 -4.16 0.72 -7.57
CA THR A 47 -3.40 1.36 -8.66
C THR A 47 -3.14 0.45 -9.87
N ILE A 48 -3.90 -0.65 -9.99
CA ILE A 48 -3.86 -1.53 -11.18
C ILE A 48 -4.47 -0.79 -12.37
N GLY A 49 -5.65 -0.18 -12.18
CA GLY A 49 -6.24 0.80 -13.09
C GLY A 49 -6.37 0.34 -14.55
N PHE A 50 -7.00 -0.82 -14.80
CA PHE A 50 -7.18 -1.34 -16.18
C PHE A 50 -7.89 -0.37 -17.13
N GLY A 51 -8.72 0.53 -16.62
CA GLY A 51 -9.35 1.60 -17.39
C GLY A 51 -10.57 1.19 -18.21
N GLU A 52 -11.02 -0.07 -18.11
CA GLU A 52 -12.25 -0.56 -18.75
C GLU A 52 -13.53 0.00 -18.12
N MET A 53 -13.49 0.24 -16.80
CA MET A 53 -14.53 0.91 -16.04
C MET A 53 -13.93 2.17 -15.40
N VAL A 54 -14.60 3.31 -15.60
CA VAL A 54 -14.17 4.61 -15.05
C VAL A 54 -15.41 5.35 -14.56
N GLY A 55 -15.47 5.62 -13.26
CA GLY A 55 -16.55 6.41 -12.68
C GLY A 55 -16.58 7.83 -13.29
N ALA A 56 -17.79 8.35 -13.48
CA ALA A 56 -18.10 9.62 -14.12
C ALA A 56 -17.78 9.73 -15.62
N TYR A 57 -17.30 8.66 -16.26
CA TYR A 57 -17.00 8.67 -17.69
C TYR A 57 -18.28 8.62 -18.54
N GLY A 58 -18.44 9.54 -19.50
CA GLY A 58 -19.60 9.57 -20.38
C GLY A 58 -20.93 10.00 -19.73
N SER A 59 -20.91 10.41 -18.45
CA SER A 59 -22.11 10.91 -17.76
C SER A 59 -22.58 12.25 -18.37
N ALA A 60 -23.65 12.22 -19.17
CA ALA A 60 -24.30 13.41 -19.74
C ALA A 60 -25.14 14.21 -18.70
N GLN A 61 -25.02 13.84 -17.42
CA GLN A 61 -25.82 14.42 -16.33
C GLN A 61 -25.21 15.75 -15.84
N PRO A 62 -26.03 16.77 -15.53
CA PRO A 62 -25.55 18.08 -15.09
C PRO A 62 -24.80 18.08 -13.74
N TYR A 63 -24.87 17.00 -12.95
CA TYR A 63 -24.13 16.82 -11.69
C TYR A 63 -22.70 16.27 -11.87
N SER A 64 -22.23 16.12 -13.10
CA SER A 64 -20.97 15.43 -13.45
C SER A 64 -19.74 16.00 -12.72
N ASP A 65 -19.64 17.32 -12.55
CA ASP A 65 -18.39 17.93 -12.04
C ASP A 65 -18.21 17.75 -10.53
N VAL A 66 -19.25 17.92 -9.73
CA VAL A 66 -19.19 17.70 -8.28
C VAL A 66 -18.90 16.22 -7.99
N TYR A 67 -19.52 15.32 -8.76
CA TYR A 67 -19.29 13.88 -8.65
C TYR A 67 -17.85 13.50 -9.02
N LYS A 68 -17.30 14.03 -10.13
CA LYS A 68 -15.88 13.84 -10.49
C LYS A 68 -14.94 14.30 -9.39
N ILE A 69 -15.19 15.48 -8.81
CA ILE A 69 -14.39 16.01 -7.70
C ILE A 69 -14.50 15.07 -6.49
N ALA A 70 -15.69 14.58 -6.16
CA ALA A 70 -15.89 13.64 -5.07
C ALA A 70 -15.11 12.33 -5.27
N ILE A 71 -15.10 11.77 -6.50
CA ILE A 71 -14.29 10.59 -6.83
C ILE A 71 -12.80 10.90 -6.61
N VAL A 72 -12.29 12.02 -7.12
CA VAL A 72 -10.88 12.39 -6.98
C VAL A 72 -10.51 12.52 -5.50
N VAL A 73 -11.33 13.21 -4.71
CA VAL A 73 -11.14 13.36 -3.26
C VAL A 73 -11.13 11.99 -2.58
N TRP A 74 -12.08 11.13 -2.91
CA TRP A 74 -12.12 9.76 -2.38
C TRP A 74 -10.86 8.96 -2.73
N ILE A 75 -10.38 9.02 -3.97
CA ILE A 75 -9.13 8.36 -4.40
C ILE A 75 -7.94 8.89 -3.61
N MET A 76 -7.83 10.21 -3.40
CA MET A 76 -6.73 10.80 -2.62
C MET A 76 -6.67 10.25 -1.19
N PHE A 77 -7.80 10.21 -0.49
CA PHE A 77 -7.86 9.65 0.87
C PHE A 77 -7.69 8.13 0.86
N GLY A 78 -8.33 7.44 -0.09
CA GLY A 78 -8.27 6.00 -0.24
C GLY A 78 -6.85 5.49 -0.51
N LEU A 79 -6.07 6.19 -1.35
CA LEU A 79 -4.67 5.86 -1.61
C LEU A 79 -3.80 6.03 -0.36
N GLY A 80 -4.02 7.08 0.44
CA GLY A 80 -3.32 7.25 1.71
C GLY A 80 -3.55 6.07 2.67
N TYR A 81 -4.81 5.65 2.81
CA TYR A 81 -5.17 4.45 3.56
C TYR A 81 -4.55 3.19 2.93
N TRP A 82 -4.60 3.05 1.61
CA TRP A 82 -4.10 1.88 0.88
C TRP A 82 -2.59 1.69 1.07
N VAL A 83 -1.81 2.77 1.00
CA VAL A 83 -0.38 2.76 1.30
C VAL A 83 -0.13 2.27 2.73
N MET A 84 -0.92 2.74 3.70
CA MET A 84 -0.80 2.28 5.08
C MET A 84 -1.12 0.78 5.22
N LEU A 85 -2.17 0.30 4.56
CA LEU A 85 -2.56 -1.12 4.52
C LEU A 85 -1.45 -1.98 3.91
N LEU A 86 -0.91 -1.60 2.74
CA LEU A 86 0.17 -2.31 2.07
C LEU A 86 1.44 -2.34 2.94
N ASN A 87 1.81 -1.21 3.55
CA ASN A 87 2.94 -1.15 4.47
C ASN A 87 2.79 -2.11 5.66
N PHE A 88 1.58 -2.21 6.19
CA PHE A 88 1.27 -3.13 7.28
C PHE A 88 1.36 -4.59 6.83
N LEU A 89 0.77 -4.94 5.67
CA LEU A 89 0.86 -6.27 5.07
C LEU A 89 2.31 -6.67 4.79
N GLN A 90 3.12 -5.76 4.24
CA GLN A 90 4.56 -6.01 4.02
C GLN A 90 5.29 -6.28 5.34
N LYS A 91 5.01 -5.53 6.41
CA LYS A 91 5.59 -5.78 7.74
C LYS A 91 5.17 -7.14 8.29
N ALA A 92 3.89 -7.50 8.15
CA ALA A 92 3.36 -8.78 8.58
C ALA A 92 3.98 -9.96 7.81
N LEU A 93 4.10 -9.84 6.49
CA LEU A 93 4.75 -10.82 5.61
C LEU A 93 6.24 -10.95 5.91
N LYS A 94 7.00 -9.84 6.00
CA LYS A 94 8.43 -9.87 6.37
C LYS A 94 8.67 -10.55 7.71
N ARG A 95 7.76 -10.38 8.68
CA ARG A 95 7.85 -11.04 9.99
C ARG A 95 7.67 -12.56 9.89
N LYS A 96 6.79 -13.04 9.01
CA LYS A 96 6.59 -14.48 8.75
C LYS A 96 7.70 -15.08 7.89
N LEU A 97 8.15 -14.36 6.86
CA LEU A 97 9.06 -14.86 5.83
C LEU A 97 10.55 -14.76 6.21
N VAL A 98 10.96 -13.79 7.03
CA VAL A 98 12.37 -13.58 7.39
C VAL A 98 12.63 -14.03 8.83
N PRO A 99 13.00 -15.30 9.06
CA PRO A 99 13.39 -15.77 10.39
C PRO A 99 14.60 -14.99 10.92
N LYS A 100 14.65 -14.81 12.26
CA LYS A 100 15.73 -14.07 12.97
C LYS A 100 17.14 -14.48 12.51
N ARG A 101 17.35 -15.78 12.22
CA ARG A 101 18.63 -16.34 11.76
C ARG A 101 19.13 -15.69 10.47
N ILE A 102 18.24 -15.47 9.50
CA ILE A 102 18.58 -14.84 8.22
C ILE A 102 19.04 -13.39 8.44
N ARG A 103 18.35 -12.66 9.32
CA ARG A 103 18.70 -11.25 9.64
C ARG A 103 20.07 -11.13 10.31
N VAL A 104 20.40 -12.06 11.21
CA VAL A 104 21.72 -12.13 11.86
C VAL A 104 22.81 -12.47 10.84
N GLN A 105 22.57 -13.43 9.93
CA GLN A 105 23.52 -13.79 8.87
C GLN A 105 23.78 -12.61 7.91
N PHE A 106 22.75 -11.87 7.50
CA PHE A 106 22.93 -10.69 6.67
C PHE A 106 23.77 -9.62 7.36
N LYS A 107 23.49 -9.33 8.64
CA LYS A 107 24.25 -8.33 9.41
C LYS A 107 25.70 -8.79 9.64
N ALA A 108 25.92 -10.06 9.94
CA ALA A 108 27.24 -10.65 10.13
C ALA A 108 28.07 -10.62 8.84
N LYS A 109 27.48 -10.96 7.68
CA LYS A 109 28.15 -10.85 6.37
C LYS A 109 28.54 -9.42 6.05
N GLN A 110 27.69 -8.45 6.36
CA GLN A 110 27.97 -7.04 6.11
C GLN A 110 29.11 -6.51 7.00
N LEU A 111 29.13 -6.90 8.28
CA LEU A 111 30.21 -6.59 9.23
C LEU A 111 31.54 -7.22 8.80
N ALA A 112 31.52 -8.48 8.37
CA ALA A 112 32.72 -9.15 7.87
C ALA A 112 33.31 -8.41 6.66
N LYS A 113 32.47 -8.02 5.70
CA LYS A 113 32.88 -7.26 4.52
C LYS A 113 33.45 -5.88 4.88
N GLN A 114 32.85 -5.20 5.86
CA GLN A 114 33.37 -3.94 6.38
C GLN A 114 34.73 -4.11 7.08
N ALA A 115 34.90 -5.17 7.87
CA ALA A 115 36.14 -5.46 8.56
C ALA A 115 37.28 -5.78 7.60
N GLU A 116 37.00 -6.52 6.52
CA GLU A 116 37.97 -6.78 5.43
C GLU A 116 38.40 -5.49 4.74
N PHE A 117 37.45 -4.60 4.40
CA PHE A 117 37.77 -3.30 3.82
C PHE A 117 38.64 -2.44 4.74
N MET A 118 38.32 -2.38 6.04
CA MET A 118 39.12 -1.66 7.03
C MET A 118 40.53 -2.25 7.17
N ARG A 119 40.66 -3.58 7.13
CA ARG A 119 41.99 -4.24 7.14
C ARG A 119 42.81 -3.89 5.91
N GLN A 120 42.18 -3.82 4.73
CA GLN A 120 42.85 -3.39 3.49
C GLN A 120 43.36 -1.95 3.60
N LEU A 121 42.55 -1.04 4.16
CA LEU A 121 42.98 0.34 4.39
C LEU A 121 44.15 0.42 5.36
N MET A 122 44.10 -0.31 6.48
CA MET A 122 45.22 -0.32 7.44
C MET A 122 46.51 -0.87 6.82
N HIS A 123 46.42 -1.93 6.02
CA HIS A 123 47.58 -2.45 5.29
C HIS A 123 48.17 -1.40 4.35
N LYS A 124 47.32 -0.70 3.59
CA LYS A 124 47.76 0.32 2.63
C LYS A 124 48.37 1.55 3.32
N VAL A 125 47.82 1.99 4.44
CA VAL A 125 48.37 3.10 5.24
C VAL A 125 49.73 2.71 5.81
N ARG A 126 49.87 1.48 6.32
CA ARG A 126 51.14 0.98 6.88
C ARG A 126 52.25 0.82 5.83
N GLU A 127 51.91 0.55 4.58
CA GLU A 127 52.87 0.50 3.47
C GLU A 127 53.24 1.88 2.91
N THR A 128 52.47 2.92 3.22
CA THR A 128 52.71 4.31 2.74
C THR A 128 53.32 5.23 3.80
N SER A 129 53.49 4.74 5.03
CA SER A 129 54.19 5.39 6.16
C SER A 129 55.57 4.77 6.37
#